data_AF-A0A8S2R4X0-F1
#
_entry.id   AF-A0A8S2R4X0-F1
#
_cell.length_a   1.000
_cell.length_b   1.000
_cell.length_c   1.000
_cell.angle_alpha   90.00
_cell.angle_beta   90.00
_cell.angle_gamma   90.00
#
_symmetry.space_group_name_H-M   'P 1'
#
loop_
_entity.id
_entity.type
_entity.pdbx_description
1 polymer ?
#
loop_
_entity_poly.entity_id
_entity_poly.type
_entity_poly.pdbx_seq_one_letter_code
_entity_poly.pdbx_strand_id
1 'polypeptide(L)'
;MISTACSFLSGVNHSPSPVISFLKSQKGKPLLVSDEYIFKLNKATTTSKYWICAHTACSAKIHTNTNNQLTKMTGEHSHVPEKETIVVREFREKIKQRAIEETTPIPRIYDEECAKAMLSTAAIAVLPNSAINKARRAVTPIIPTTQLFDIPDPFARTLRDNPFLIIDKLIARRQRMILFASDEQLKMLFSAETILMDGTFSSCPKIFDQVYTIHSIKYEQSFPCVFGLLPNRLKLTYQFLFHELKSIAIQMKLDFAPKIVMSDFEPVLMGVVKTEFSAATHSSCYFHFTQAMYRNIQRLGLCTIYNHDGDVKNFCRQLMALPLLPEPDIEDTYDELVRDLSTNLSKKMKHSLEYFQERWFAKVPVSQWCVHGLGARAKQAKTIAIQRRIDCLDKRYYDGLINVMKYLN
;
A
#
# COMPACT_ATOMS: atom_id res chain seq x y z
N MET A 1 -0.27 40.82 -74.50
CA MET A 1 -0.51 40.01 -75.71
C MET A 1 0.53 38.90 -75.78
N ILE A 2 0.06 37.65 -75.73
CA ILE A 2 0.55 36.49 -76.51
C ILE A 2 2.00 36.04 -76.20
N SER A 3 2.21 34.98 -75.39
CA SER A 3 2.36 33.55 -75.79
C SER A 3 3.86 33.19 -75.97
N THR A 4 4.44 32.01 -75.67
CA THR A 4 3.99 30.64 -75.35
C THR A 4 5.20 29.87 -74.79
N ALA A 5 4.93 28.70 -74.20
CA ALA A 5 5.79 27.52 -74.08
C ALA A 5 6.73 27.44 -72.85
N CYS A 6 6.24 26.80 -71.80
CA CYS A 6 7.08 25.97 -70.94
C CYS A 6 6.59 24.52 -71.06
N SER A 7 7.50 23.70 -71.56
CA SER A 7 7.35 22.30 -71.93
C SER A 7 7.13 21.37 -70.74
N PHE A 8 6.28 20.37 -70.97
CA PHE A 8 6.05 19.19 -70.14
C PHE A 8 7.35 18.55 -69.65
N LEU A 9 7.49 18.40 -68.33
CA LEU A 9 8.23 17.30 -67.73
C LEU A 9 7.33 16.62 -66.70
N SER A 10 6.87 15.44 -67.09
CA SER A 10 6.25 14.42 -66.26
C SER A 10 7.16 14.05 -65.09
N GLY A 11 6.80 14.46 -63.87
CA GLY A 11 7.46 14.08 -62.63
C GLY A 11 6.48 13.33 -61.73
N VAL A 12 6.56 12.00 -61.80
CA VAL A 12 6.00 10.96 -60.91
C VAL A 12 5.47 11.47 -59.57
N ASN A 13 4.15 11.40 -59.38
CA ASN A 13 3.52 11.41 -58.05
C ASN A 13 3.94 10.13 -57.32
N HIS A 14 5.02 10.19 -56.53
CA HIS A 14 5.26 9.19 -55.50
C HIS A 14 4.28 9.44 -54.36
N SER A 15 3.11 8.81 -54.43
CA SER A 15 2.26 8.61 -53.26
C SER A 15 3.11 7.95 -52.17
N PRO A 16 3.16 8.49 -50.93
CA PRO A 16 3.92 7.87 -49.86
C PRO A 16 3.41 6.45 -49.65
N SER A 17 4.34 5.48 -49.59
CA SER A 17 3.97 4.10 -49.31
C SER A 17 3.23 4.04 -47.97
N PRO A 18 2.08 3.36 -47.90
CA PRO A 18 1.27 3.35 -46.68
C PRO A 18 2.07 2.77 -45.52
N VAL A 19 2.03 3.46 -44.39
CA VAL A 19 2.77 3.08 -43.18
C VAL A 19 1.99 1.97 -42.49
N ILE A 20 2.64 0.82 -42.33
CA ILE A 20 2.09 -0.32 -41.61
C ILE A 20 2.67 -0.41 -40.19
N SER A 21 1.81 -0.68 -39.21
CA SER A 21 2.20 -0.98 -37.84
C SER A 21 1.57 -2.29 -37.38
N PHE A 22 2.04 -2.84 -36.26
CA PHE A 22 1.59 -4.14 -35.75
C PHE A 22 1.08 -4.03 -34.32
N LEU A 23 -0.08 -4.63 -34.09
CA LEU A 23 -0.70 -4.76 -32.77
C LEU A 23 -0.89 -6.23 -32.42
N LYS A 24 -1.25 -6.51 -31.17
CA LYS A 24 -1.66 -7.84 -30.73
C LYS A 24 -3.16 -7.86 -30.44
N SER A 25 -3.82 -8.95 -30.81
CA SER A 25 -5.19 -9.24 -30.39
C SER A 25 -5.24 -9.62 -28.91
N GLN A 26 -6.44 -9.63 -28.30
CA GLN A 26 -6.62 -10.08 -26.91
C GLN A 26 -6.09 -11.50 -26.65
N LYS A 27 -6.08 -12.36 -27.68
CA LYS A 27 -5.54 -13.73 -27.63
C LYS A 27 -4.06 -13.82 -28.04
N GLY A 28 -3.35 -12.69 -28.17
CA GLY A 28 -1.92 -12.63 -28.49
C GLY A 28 -1.57 -12.80 -29.97
N LYS A 29 -2.54 -13.04 -30.86
CA LYS A 29 -2.29 -13.14 -32.32
C LYS A 29 -1.95 -11.77 -32.92
N PRO A 30 -1.05 -11.69 -33.92
CA PRO A 30 -0.67 -10.43 -34.55
C PRO A 30 -1.83 -9.85 -35.37
N LEU A 31 -1.93 -8.52 -35.33
CA LEU A 31 -2.81 -7.69 -36.13
C LEU A 31 -1.93 -6.68 -36.88
N LEU A 32 -2.29 -6.36 -38.12
CA LEU A 32 -1.64 -5.34 -38.91
C LEU A 32 -2.55 -4.12 -38.96
N VAL A 33 -1.99 -2.93 -38.79
CA VAL A 33 -2.69 -1.65 -38.93
C VAL A 33 -2.10 -0.90 -40.12
N SER A 34 -2.95 -0.45 -41.03
CA SER A 34 -2.60 0.41 -42.17
C SER A 34 -3.72 1.42 -42.35
N ASP A 35 -3.38 2.70 -42.51
CA ASP A 35 -4.34 3.77 -42.82
C ASP A 35 -5.57 3.80 -41.89
N GLU A 36 -5.34 3.61 -40.58
CA GLU A 36 -6.39 3.55 -39.54
C GLU A 36 -7.37 2.35 -39.65
N TYR A 37 -7.02 1.31 -40.41
CA TYR A 37 -7.75 0.04 -40.53
C TYR A 37 -7.00 -1.14 -39.90
N ILE A 38 -7.73 -2.09 -39.32
CA ILE A 38 -7.18 -3.29 -38.67
C ILE A 38 -7.32 -4.52 -39.58
N PHE A 39 -6.24 -5.29 -39.71
CA PHE A 39 -6.19 -6.53 -40.47
C PHE A 39 -5.79 -7.72 -39.58
N LYS A 40 -6.43 -8.86 -39.81
CA LYS A 40 -6.14 -10.14 -39.15
C LYS A 40 -5.34 -11.04 -40.08
N LEU A 41 -4.38 -11.76 -39.53
CA LEU A 41 -3.63 -12.77 -40.29
C LEU A 41 -4.58 -13.90 -40.71
N ASN A 42 -4.69 -14.11 -42.03
CA ASN A 42 -5.49 -15.20 -42.61
C ASN A 42 -4.62 -16.43 -42.89
N LYS A 43 -3.49 -16.24 -43.59
CA LYS A 43 -2.57 -17.32 -43.97
C LYS A 43 -1.13 -16.84 -43.91
N ALA A 44 -0.21 -17.71 -43.51
CA ALA A 44 1.22 -17.51 -43.65
C ALA A 44 1.80 -18.65 -44.51
N THR A 45 2.64 -18.31 -45.47
CA THR A 45 3.46 -19.24 -46.26
C THR A 45 4.93 -19.05 -45.91
N THR A 46 5.81 -19.87 -46.48
CA THR A 46 7.27 -19.74 -46.32
C THR A 46 7.82 -18.40 -46.82
N THR A 47 7.09 -17.71 -47.71
CA THR A 47 7.55 -16.48 -48.35
C THR A 47 6.69 -15.26 -48.06
N SER A 48 5.43 -15.42 -47.62
CA SER A 48 4.48 -14.30 -47.50
C SER A 48 3.43 -14.50 -46.43
N LYS A 49 2.93 -13.40 -45.87
CA LYS A 49 1.82 -13.34 -44.93
C LYS A 49 0.65 -12.61 -45.57
N TYR A 50 -0.53 -13.20 -45.48
CA TYR A 50 -1.77 -12.70 -46.06
C TYR A 50 -2.71 -12.24 -44.95
N TRP A 51 -3.09 -10.97 -45.01
CA TRP A 51 -3.90 -10.29 -44.01
C TRP A 51 -5.23 -9.88 -44.64
N ILE A 52 -6.32 -10.08 -43.92
CA ILE A 52 -7.68 -9.69 -44.33
C ILE A 52 -8.21 -8.65 -43.36
N CYS A 53 -9.05 -7.74 -43.83
CA CYS A 53 -9.66 -6.75 -42.95
C CYS A 53 -10.42 -7.43 -41.79
N ALA A 54 -10.33 -6.84 -40.60
CA ALA A 54 -10.93 -7.37 -39.40
C ALA A 54 -12.47 -7.25 -39.38
N HIS A 55 -13.03 -6.31 -40.15
CA HIS A 55 -14.47 -6.05 -40.26
C HIS A 55 -15.17 -7.10 -41.11
N THR A 56 -16.34 -7.55 -40.65
CA THR A 56 -17.16 -8.54 -41.37
C THR A 56 -17.67 -7.94 -42.68
N ALA A 57 -17.58 -8.69 -43.78
CA ALA A 57 -17.98 -8.25 -45.12
C ALA A 57 -17.12 -7.12 -45.76
N CYS A 58 -15.92 -6.85 -45.25
CA CYS A 58 -14.93 -6.01 -45.94
C CYS A 58 -14.01 -6.86 -46.83
N SER A 59 -13.78 -6.42 -48.07
CA SER A 59 -13.00 -7.16 -49.08
C SER A 59 -11.51 -6.82 -49.10
N ALA A 60 -11.09 -5.79 -48.35
CA ALA A 60 -9.71 -5.32 -48.30
C ALA A 60 -8.73 -6.37 -47.73
N LYS A 61 -7.57 -6.50 -48.39
CA LYS A 61 -6.50 -7.45 -48.07
C LYS A 61 -5.14 -6.78 -48.20
N ILE A 62 -4.22 -7.20 -47.33
CA ILE A 62 -2.84 -6.75 -47.32
C ILE A 62 -1.93 -7.98 -47.36
N HIS A 63 -0.87 -7.93 -48.16
CA HIS A 63 0.16 -8.95 -48.22
C HIS A 63 1.47 -8.34 -47.71
N THR A 64 2.18 -9.06 -46.85
CA THR A 64 3.52 -8.70 -46.41
C THR A 64 4.50 -9.84 -46.66
N ASN A 65 5.79 -9.55 -46.78
CA ASN A 65 6.81 -10.60 -46.75
C ASN A 65 6.99 -11.17 -45.33
N THR A 66 7.86 -12.17 -45.18
CA THR A 66 8.19 -12.76 -43.87
C THR A 66 8.78 -11.75 -42.88
N ASN A 67 9.49 -10.74 -43.41
CA ASN A 67 10.06 -9.60 -42.68
C ASN A 67 9.05 -8.47 -42.40
N ASN A 68 7.75 -8.73 -42.55
CA ASN A 68 6.67 -7.77 -42.25
C ASN A 68 6.69 -6.48 -43.09
N GLN A 69 7.35 -6.47 -44.25
CA GLN A 69 7.28 -5.35 -45.19
C GLN A 69 6.13 -5.54 -46.16
N LEU A 70 5.45 -4.45 -46.49
CA LEU A 70 4.31 -4.43 -47.39
C LEU A 70 4.72 -4.89 -48.80
N THR A 71 4.00 -5.85 -49.36
CA THR A 71 4.23 -6.32 -50.75
C THR A 71 3.06 -6.00 -51.66
N LYS A 72 1.81 -6.04 -51.17
CA LYS A 72 0.62 -5.73 -51.97
C LYS A 72 -0.56 -5.31 -51.10
N MET A 73 -1.37 -4.38 -51.58
CA MET A 73 -2.71 -4.07 -51.04
C MET A 73 -3.75 -4.26 -52.13
N THR A 74 -4.91 -4.82 -51.78
CA THR A 74 -6.01 -5.06 -52.73
C THR A 74 -7.36 -4.92 -52.04
N GLY A 75 -8.34 -4.36 -52.75
CA GLY A 75 -9.72 -4.19 -52.27
C GLY A 75 -9.93 -2.85 -51.57
N GLU A 76 -11.16 -2.35 -51.63
CA GLU A 76 -11.58 -1.10 -51.00
C GLU A 76 -12.30 -1.37 -49.67
N HIS A 77 -12.15 -0.45 -48.72
CA HIS A 77 -12.83 -0.55 -47.43
C HIS A 77 -14.29 -0.11 -47.57
N SER A 78 -15.21 -0.95 -47.10
CA SER A 78 -16.65 -0.68 -47.06
C SER A 78 -17.12 -0.09 -45.73
N HIS A 79 -16.20 0.38 -44.89
CA HIS A 79 -16.48 0.90 -43.57
C HIS A 79 -15.53 2.05 -43.21
N VAL A 80 -15.94 2.83 -42.20
CA VAL A 80 -15.14 3.93 -41.68
C VAL A 80 -13.90 3.43 -40.93
N PRO A 81 -12.81 4.22 -40.89
CA PRO A 81 -11.62 3.88 -40.12
C PRO A 81 -11.89 3.68 -38.63
N GLU A 82 -11.12 2.79 -37.99
CA GLU A 82 -11.31 2.37 -36.59
C GLU A 82 -10.32 3.07 -35.64
N LYS A 83 -10.14 4.38 -35.83
CA LYS A 83 -9.13 5.18 -35.13
C LYS A 83 -9.16 5.04 -33.60
N GLU A 84 -10.34 5.21 -33.00
CA GLU A 84 -10.51 5.11 -31.55
C GLU A 84 -10.16 3.71 -31.03
N THR A 85 -10.55 2.67 -31.76
CA THR A 85 -10.25 1.27 -31.42
C THR A 85 -8.75 0.99 -31.46
N ILE A 86 -8.02 1.56 -32.42
CA ILE A 86 -6.57 1.44 -32.53
C ILE A 86 -5.89 2.10 -31.34
N VAL A 87 -6.28 3.35 -31.03
CA VAL A 87 -5.75 4.12 -29.91
C VAL A 87 -5.95 3.41 -28.57
N VAL A 88 -7.15 2.86 -28.33
CA VAL A 88 -7.44 2.08 -27.10
C VAL A 88 -6.58 0.82 -27.01
N ARG A 89 -6.30 0.15 -28.14
CA ARG A 89 -5.46 -1.06 -28.17
C ARG A 89 -3.99 -0.75 -27.92
N GLU A 90 -3.47 0.31 -28.52
CA GLU A 90 -2.11 0.80 -28.29
C GLU A 90 -1.91 1.18 -26.82
N PHE A 91 -2.86 1.93 -26.27
CA PHE A 91 -2.86 2.32 -24.86
C PHE A 91 -2.82 1.10 -23.93
N ARG A 92 -3.62 0.06 -24.23
CA ARG A 92 -3.65 -1.17 -23.43
C ARG A 92 -2.35 -1.97 -23.50
N GLU A 93 -1.76 -2.12 -24.68
CA GLU A 93 -0.46 -2.81 -24.78
C GLU A 93 0.63 -2.01 -24.07
N LYS A 94 0.60 -0.68 -24.10
CA LYS A 94 1.53 0.17 -23.35
C LYS A 94 1.42 -0.03 -21.83
N ILE A 95 0.20 -0.03 -21.28
CA ILE A 95 0.00 -0.32 -19.84
C ILE A 95 0.43 -1.74 -19.51
N LYS A 96 0.13 -2.72 -20.37
CA LYS A 96 0.52 -4.11 -20.15
C LYS A 96 2.05 -4.28 -20.16
N GLN A 97 2.74 -3.58 -21.05
CA GLN A 97 4.19 -3.59 -21.13
C GLN A 97 4.80 -2.99 -19.86
N ARG A 98 4.36 -1.80 -19.44
CA ARG A 98 4.76 -1.23 -18.13
C ARG A 98 4.42 -2.18 -16.98
N ALA A 99 3.23 -2.78 -16.97
CA ALA A 99 2.86 -3.73 -15.92
C ALA A 99 3.80 -4.96 -15.85
N ILE A 100 4.44 -5.34 -16.93
CA ILE A 100 5.43 -6.44 -16.98
C ILE A 100 6.83 -5.95 -16.57
N GLU A 101 7.20 -4.72 -16.97
CA GLU A 101 8.55 -4.18 -16.82
C GLU A 101 8.82 -3.48 -15.48
N GLU A 102 7.78 -2.92 -14.84
CA GLU A 102 7.91 -2.15 -13.61
C GLU A 102 7.00 -2.67 -12.48
N THR A 103 7.31 -2.27 -11.25
CA THR A 103 6.57 -2.65 -10.02
C THR A 103 5.58 -1.58 -9.55
N THR A 104 5.39 -0.50 -10.33
CA THR A 104 4.42 0.55 -10.03
C THR A 104 3.00 -0.02 -9.96
N PRO A 105 2.15 0.37 -9.00
CA PRO A 105 0.76 -0.07 -8.96
C PRO A 105 0.03 0.19 -10.29
N ILE A 106 -0.71 -0.80 -10.81
CA ILE A 106 -1.43 -0.68 -12.10
C ILE A 106 -2.35 0.55 -12.15
N PRO A 107 -3.10 0.91 -11.08
CA PRO A 107 -3.90 2.13 -11.09
C PRO A 107 -3.06 3.39 -11.33
N ARG A 108 -1.84 3.45 -10.79
CA ARG A 108 -0.95 4.59 -11.01
C ARG A 108 -0.37 4.61 -12.43
N ILE A 109 0.01 3.45 -12.97
CA ILE A 109 0.42 3.34 -14.38
C ILE A 109 -0.70 3.86 -15.28
N TYR A 110 -1.94 3.50 -14.95
CA TYR A 110 -3.13 3.94 -15.65
C TYR A 110 -3.28 5.47 -15.64
N ASP A 111 -3.26 6.08 -14.45
CA ASP A 111 -3.40 7.52 -14.28
C ASP A 111 -2.31 8.30 -15.02
N GLU A 112 -1.06 7.85 -14.91
CA GLU A 112 0.09 8.46 -15.59
C GLU A 112 -0.03 8.39 -17.11
N GLU A 113 -0.46 7.25 -17.66
CA GLU A 113 -0.63 7.10 -19.11
C GLU A 113 -1.88 7.84 -19.61
N CYS A 114 -2.98 7.89 -18.85
CA CYS A 114 -4.15 8.70 -19.18
C CYS A 114 -3.79 10.18 -19.29
N ALA A 115 -3.02 10.70 -18.33
CA ALA A 115 -2.56 12.09 -18.34
C ALA A 115 -1.70 12.41 -19.58
N LYS A 116 -0.87 11.46 -20.04
CA LYS A 116 -0.04 11.64 -21.25
C LYS A 116 -0.81 11.57 -22.55
N ALA A 117 -1.87 10.76 -22.62
CA ALA A 117 -2.54 10.44 -23.87
C ALA A 117 -3.64 11.44 -24.28
N MET A 118 -4.01 12.41 -23.41
CA MET A 118 -5.10 13.37 -23.64
C MET A 118 -6.42 12.71 -24.10
N LEU A 119 -6.66 11.46 -23.69
CA LEU A 119 -7.83 10.69 -24.10
C LEU A 119 -9.08 11.16 -23.35
N SER A 120 -10.26 11.04 -23.97
CA SER A 120 -11.53 11.41 -23.34
C SER A 120 -11.89 10.44 -22.21
N THR A 121 -12.43 10.96 -21.11
CA THR A 121 -12.83 10.20 -19.91
C THR A 121 -13.82 9.06 -20.21
N ALA A 122 -14.62 9.19 -21.27
CA ALA A 122 -15.59 8.17 -21.69
C ALA A 122 -14.95 6.95 -22.39
N ALA A 123 -13.85 7.13 -23.14
CA ALA A 123 -13.09 6.02 -23.72
C ALA A 123 -12.25 5.25 -22.68
N ILE A 124 -12.00 5.89 -21.53
CA ILE A 124 -11.14 5.46 -20.42
C ILE A 124 -11.94 4.80 -19.28
N ALA A 125 -13.26 4.96 -19.20
CA ALA A 125 -14.01 4.61 -17.99
C ALA A 125 -14.07 3.11 -17.62
N VAL A 126 -13.53 2.19 -18.44
CA VAL A 126 -13.85 0.75 -18.34
C VAL A 126 -12.75 -0.16 -17.75
N LEU A 127 -11.47 0.20 -17.60
CA LEU A 127 -10.47 -0.89 -17.44
C LEU A 127 -9.39 -0.77 -16.33
N PRO A 128 -9.55 -1.60 -15.29
CA PRO A 128 -8.55 -2.58 -14.87
C PRO A 128 -8.91 -3.95 -15.47
N ASN A 129 -8.27 -4.32 -16.58
CA ASN A 129 -8.50 -5.62 -17.21
C ASN A 129 -7.83 -6.73 -16.39
N SER A 130 -8.55 -7.80 -16.05
CA SER A 130 -8.00 -9.01 -15.40
C SER A 130 -6.80 -9.59 -16.16
N ALA A 131 -6.74 -9.37 -17.47
CA ALA A 131 -5.62 -9.72 -18.34
C ALA A 131 -4.31 -8.99 -18.02
N ILE A 132 -4.34 -7.71 -17.62
CA ILE A 132 -3.12 -6.95 -17.27
C ILE A 132 -2.58 -7.48 -15.94
N ASN A 133 -3.47 -7.66 -14.95
CA ASN A 133 -3.14 -8.33 -13.70
C ASN A 133 -2.60 -9.75 -13.90
N LYS A 134 -3.15 -10.50 -14.86
CA LYS A 134 -2.67 -11.85 -15.21
C LYS A 134 -1.30 -11.81 -15.89
N ALA A 135 -1.06 -10.85 -16.78
CA ALA A 135 0.22 -10.68 -17.46
C ALA A 135 1.34 -10.31 -16.49
N ARG A 136 1.09 -9.38 -15.55
CA ARG A 136 2.03 -9.08 -14.47
C ARG A 136 2.30 -10.32 -13.61
N ARG A 137 1.25 -11.03 -13.16
CA ARG A 137 1.41 -12.26 -12.37
C ARG A 137 2.19 -13.37 -13.06
N ALA A 138 2.20 -13.43 -14.38
CA ALA A 138 2.96 -14.43 -15.13
C ALA A 138 4.48 -14.17 -15.10
N VAL A 139 4.89 -12.92 -14.84
CA VAL A 139 6.31 -12.53 -14.71
C VAL A 139 6.71 -12.21 -13.27
N THR A 140 5.73 -12.10 -12.36
CA THR A 140 6.00 -11.96 -10.92
C THR A 140 6.63 -13.25 -10.41
N PRO A 141 7.75 -13.16 -9.65
CA PRO A 141 8.37 -14.32 -9.02
C PRO A 141 7.34 -15.11 -8.20
N ILE A 142 7.55 -16.43 -8.07
CA ILE A 142 6.72 -17.27 -7.22
C ILE A 142 6.81 -16.72 -5.80
N ILE A 143 5.67 -16.29 -5.25
CA ILE A 143 5.57 -15.81 -3.88
C ILE A 143 6.07 -16.94 -2.96
N PRO A 144 7.09 -16.69 -2.12
CA PRO A 144 7.59 -17.68 -1.19
C PRO A 144 6.47 -18.23 -0.30
N THR A 145 6.34 -19.55 -0.27
CA THR A 145 5.37 -20.27 0.58
C THR A 145 5.90 -20.51 1.98
N THR A 146 7.19 -20.25 2.21
CA THR A 146 7.85 -20.42 3.50
C THR A 146 8.68 -19.18 3.83
N GLN A 147 9.09 -19.05 5.09
CA GLN A 147 10.01 -18.00 5.54
C GLN A 147 11.45 -18.17 5.02
N LEU A 148 11.76 -19.31 4.38
CA LEU A 148 13.07 -19.62 3.81
C LEU A 148 13.10 -19.14 2.35
N PHE A 149 13.50 -17.88 2.16
CA PHE A 149 13.68 -17.26 0.85
C PHE A 149 14.87 -16.29 0.89
N ASP A 150 15.58 -16.12 -0.21
CA ASP A 150 16.64 -15.12 -0.25
C ASP A 150 16.03 -13.74 -0.45
N ILE A 151 16.53 -12.74 0.29
CA ILE A 151 16.16 -11.34 0.09
C ILE A 151 17.06 -10.81 -1.03
N PRO A 152 16.52 -10.41 -2.19
CA PRO A 152 17.32 -9.82 -3.24
C PRO A 152 18.09 -8.59 -2.75
N ASP A 153 19.37 -8.47 -3.13
CA ASP A 153 20.25 -7.35 -2.73
C ASP A 153 19.62 -5.96 -2.90
N PRO A 154 18.89 -5.64 -3.98
CA PRO A 154 18.24 -4.33 -4.14
C PRO A 154 17.22 -4.01 -3.05
N PHE A 155 16.68 -5.01 -2.35
CA PHE A 155 15.70 -4.83 -1.28
C PHE A 155 16.35 -4.75 0.10
N ALA A 156 17.61 -5.17 0.22
CA ALA A 156 18.41 -5.04 1.43
C ALA A 156 19.07 -3.66 1.56
N ARG A 157 18.86 -2.76 0.60
CA ARG A 157 19.50 -1.43 0.49
C ARG A 157 18.50 -0.30 0.33
N THR A 158 18.93 0.90 0.68
CA THR A 158 18.17 2.15 0.47
C THR A 158 18.28 2.63 -0.99
N LEU A 159 17.50 3.64 -1.36
CA LEU A 159 17.60 4.32 -2.67
C LEU A 159 18.97 4.96 -2.94
N ARG A 160 19.77 5.18 -1.90
CA ARG A 160 21.13 5.71 -1.99
C ARG A 160 22.19 4.62 -1.88
N ASP A 161 21.79 3.36 -2.05
CA ASP A 161 22.64 2.16 -1.99
C ASP A 161 23.27 1.86 -0.60
N ASN A 162 22.85 2.58 0.45
CA ASN A 162 23.26 2.29 1.83
C ASN A 162 22.57 1.02 2.36
N PRO A 163 23.22 0.27 3.28
CA PRO A 163 22.59 -0.86 3.97
C PRO A 163 21.26 -0.48 4.61
N PHE A 164 20.26 -1.34 4.47
CA PHE A 164 18.93 -1.14 5.05
C PHE A 164 18.42 -2.38 5.78
N LEU A 165 18.81 -3.58 5.36
CA LEU A 165 18.57 -4.81 6.11
C LEU A 165 19.56 -4.88 7.28
N ILE A 166 19.04 -4.80 8.51
CA ILE A 166 19.88 -4.80 9.73
C ILE A 166 19.84 -6.14 10.45
N ILE A 167 18.75 -6.89 10.32
CA ILE A 167 18.60 -8.23 10.91
C ILE A 167 17.92 -9.14 9.91
N ASP A 168 18.52 -10.30 9.71
CA ASP A 168 17.92 -11.44 9.03
C ASP A 168 18.37 -12.71 9.76
N LYS A 169 17.56 -13.16 10.72
CA LYS A 169 17.95 -14.25 11.63
C LYS A 169 16.82 -15.24 11.83
N LEU A 170 17.19 -16.52 11.96
CA LEU A 170 16.30 -17.56 12.45
C LEU A 170 16.27 -17.51 13.98
N ILE A 171 15.07 -17.34 14.52
CA ILE A 171 14.75 -17.46 15.93
C ILE A 171 14.27 -18.90 16.24
N ALA A 172 13.93 -19.14 17.51
CA ALA A 172 13.47 -20.45 17.98
C ALA A 172 12.38 -21.06 17.08
N ARG A 173 12.41 -22.40 16.94
CA ARG A 173 11.51 -23.17 16.08
C ARG A 173 11.63 -22.86 14.58
N ARG A 174 12.82 -22.44 14.11
CA ARG A 174 13.13 -22.14 12.70
C ARG A 174 12.23 -21.05 12.11
N GLN A 175 11.74 -20.16 12.95
CA GLN A 175 11.00 -19.00 12.51
C GLN A 175 11.97 -17.87 12.18
N ARG A 176 11.70 -17.07 11.17
CA ARG A 176 12.59 -16.00 10.72
C ARG A 176 12.11 -14.65 11.24
N MET A 177 13.04 -13.78 11.62
CA MET A 177 12.78 -12.37 11.88
C MET A 177 13.65 -11.54 10.95
N ILE A 178 13.02 -10.57 10.29
CA ILE A 178 13.70 -9.67 9.34
C ILE A 178 13.41 -8.24 9.77
N LEU A 179 14.45 -7.44 9.99
CA LEU A 179 14.33 -6.02 10.35
C LEU A 179 15.08 -5.13 9.37
N PHE A 180 14.48 -3.99 9.06
CA PHE A 180 15.01 -2.96 8.19
C PHE A 180 15.05 -1.61 8.89
N ALA A 181 16.19 -0.93 8.78
CA ALA A 181 16.39 0.45 9.18
C ALA A 181 17.68 0.99 8.54
N SER A 182 17.72 2.29 8.27
CA SER A 182 18.96 3.00 7.96
C SER A 182 19.66 3.50 9.23
N ASP A 183 20.96 3.80 9.13
CA ASP A 183 21.73 4.40 10.23
C ASP A 183 21.09 5.69 10.75
N GLU A 184 20.57 6.56 9.87
CA GLU A 184 19.90 7.80 10.27
C GLU A 184 18.62 7.52 11.07
N GLN A 185 17.85 6.52 10.66
CA GLN A 185 16.65 6.09 11.36
C GLN A 185 16.95 5.49 12.74
N LEU A 186 18.01 4.67 12.83
CA LEU A 186 18.45 4.08 14.10
C LEU A 186 18.96 5.16 15.06
N LYS A 187 19.76 6.11 14.58
CA LYS A 187 20.18 7.28 15.37
C LYS A 187 18.98 8.05 15.91
N MET A 188 17.99 8.28 15.05
CA MET A 188 16.75 8.97 15.44
C MET A 188 15.95 8.17 16.49
N LEU A 189 15.89 6.84 16.35
CA LEU A 189 15.19 5.98 17.31
C LEU A 189 15.86 5.96 18.67
N PHE A 190 17.17 5.73 18.71
CA PHE A 190 17.89 5.54 19.97
C PHE A 190 18.00 6.85 20.76
N SER A 191 18.04 8.01 20.08
CA SER A 191 18.00 9.32 20.72
C SER A 191 16.58 9.81 21.08
N ALA A 192 15.53 9.02 20.83
CA ALA A 192 14.16 9.45 21.07
C ALA A 192 13.75 9.28 22.54
N GLU A 193 13.17 10.32 23.14
CA GLU A 193 12.58 10.22 24.48
C GLU A 193 11.28 9.40 24.47
N THR A 194 10.52 9.48 23.39
CA THR A 194 9.24 8.77 23.23
C THR A 194 9.28 7.94 21.97
N ILE A 195 8.97 6.65 22.10
CA ILE A 195 8.83 5.75 20.97
C ILE A 195 7.41 5.19 20.89
N LEU A 196 6.96 4.92 19.68
CA LEU A 196 5.67 4.32 19.39
C LEU A 196 5.88 3.01 18.63
N MET A 197 5.16 1.97 19.03
CA MET A 197 5.23 0.66 18.40
C MET A 197 3.85 0.22 17.92
N ASP A 198 3.80 -0.35 16.72
CA ASP A 198 2.54 -0.78 16.10
C ASP A 198 2.72 -2.02 15.22
N GLY A 199 1.81 -2.99 15.38
CA GLY A 199 1.73 -4.18 14.55
C GLY A 199 0.56 -4.06 13.56
N THR A 200 0.85 -4.24 12.26
CA THR A 200 -0.16 -4.21 11.20
C THR A 200 -0.30 -5.58 10.55
N PHE A 201 -1.57 -6.06 10.45
CA PHE A 201 -1.89 -7.44 10.07
C PHE A 201 -2.39 -7.57 8.63
N SER A 202 -3.24 -6.63 8.17
CA SER A 202 -3.93 -6.72 6.88
C SER A 202 -3.00 -6.68 5.67
N SER A 203 -1.79 -6.16 5.85
CA SER A 203 -0.78 -6.00 4.80
C SER A 203 0.39 -6.97 4.96
N CYS A 204 0.35 -7.83 5.97
CA CYS A 204 1.42 -8.77 6.28
C CYS A 204 1.39 -9.95 5.30
N PRO A 205 2.53 -10.34 4.72
CA PRO A 205 2.63 -11.59 3.97
C PRO A 205 2.21 -12.78 4.83
N LYS A 206 1.49 -13.75 4.23
CA LYS A 206 0.93 -14.91 4.96
C LYS A 206 1.96 -15.77 5.72
N ILE A 207 3.23 -15.66 5.33
CA ILE A 207 4.35 -16.37 5.96
C ILE A 207 4.84 -15.68 7.26
N PHE A 208 4.34 -14.49 7.60
CA PHE A 208 4.60 -13.78 8.86
C PHE A 208 3.28 -13.43 9.56
N ASP A 209 3.31 -13.23 10.89
CA ASP A 209 2.10 -12.93 11.68
C ASP A 209 1.79 -11.42 11.67
N GLN A 210 2.82 -10.57 11.59
CA GLN A 210 2.64 -9.12 11.55
C GLN A 210 3.81 -8.38 10.89
N VAL A 211 3.48 -7.24 10.27
CA VAL A 211 4.45 -6.18 9.98
C VAL A 211 4.50 -5.26 11.19
N TYR A 212 5.65 -5.20 11.84
CA TYR A 212 5.87 -4.41 13.04
C TYR A 212 6.63 -3.14 12.70
N THR A 213 6.22 -2.01 13.26
CA THR A 213 6.89 -0.73 13.06
C THR A 213 7.20 -0.07 14.38
N ILE A 214 8.41 0.51 14.49
CA ILE A 214 8.83 1.31 15.64
C ILE A 214 9.13 2.71 15.13
N HIS A 215 8.50 3.69 15.76
CA HIS A 215 8.60 5.10 15.43
C HIS A 215 9.22 5.86 16.58
N SER A 216 9.97 6.92 16.25
CA SER A 216 10.34 7.96 17.19
C SER A 216 9.33 9.10 17.14
N ILE A 217 9.02 9.69 18.29
CA ILE A 217 8.23 10.92 18.35
C ILE A 217 9.19 12.09 18.57
N LYS A 218 9.26 13.01 17.59
CA LYS A 218 10.08 14.23 17.69
C LYS A 218 9.29 15.42 17.15
N TYR A 219 9.32 16.55 17.84
CA TYR A 219 8.55 17.75 17.47
C TYR A 219 7.06 17.46 17.21
N GLU A 220 6.46 16.63 18.07
CA GLU A 220 5.09 16.14 17.92
C GLU A 220 4.82 15.39 16.60
N GLN A 221 5.84 14.90 15.91
CA GLN A 221 5.69 14.11 14.68
C GLN A 221 6.20 12.70 14.91
N SER A 222 5.51 11.73 14.31
CA SER A 222 5.91 10.33 14.31
C SER A 222 6.78 10.06 13.09
N PHE A 223 8.00 9.59 13.33
CA PHE A 223 8.93 9.19 12.29
C PHE A 223 9.19 7.68 12.38
N PRO A 224 8.92 6.92 11.31
CA PRO A 224 9.21 5.51 11.28
C PRO A 224 10.73 5.27 11.29
N CYS A 225 11.20 4.43 12.20
CA CYS A 225 12.62 4.16 12.32
C CYS A 225 12.97 2.71 12.01
N VAL A 226 12.14 1.76 12.45
CA VAL A 226 12.39 0.33 12.24
C VAL A 226 11.16 -0.32 11.67
N PHE A 227 11.39 -1.18 10.69
CA PHE A 227 10.37 -2.03 10.07
C PHE A 227 10.73 -3.49 10.27
N GLY A 228 9.79 -4.30 10.71
CA GLY A 228 10.04 -5.71 11.01
C GLY A 228 8.97 -6.62 10.42
N LEU A 229 9.41 -7.76 9.90
CA LEU A 229 8.56 -8.91 9.64
C LEU A 229 8.73 -9.88 10.81
N LEU A 230 7.70 -9.94 11.67
CA LEU A 230 7.72 -10.78 12.87
C LEU A 230 6.98 -12.09 12.61
N PRO A 231 7.55 -13.23 13.01
CA PRO A 231 6.95 -14.53 12.73
C PRO A 231 5.79 -14.87 13.66
N ASN A 232 5.69 -14.23 14.82
CA ASN A 232 4.65 -14.46 15.84
C ASN A 232 4.65 -13.32 16.87
N ARG A 233 3.69 -13.37 17.82
CA ARG A 233 3.51 -12.45 18.96
C ARG A 233 3.89 -13.05 20.31
N LEU A 234 4.90 -13.92 20.34
CA LEU A 234 5.37 -14.55 21.56
C LEU A 234 6.39 -13.66 22.29
N LYS A 235 6.46 -13.81 23.61
CA LYS A 235 7.38 -13.08 24.50
C LYS A 235 8.82 -13.13 23.98
N LEU A 236 9.30 -14.32 23.64
CA LEU A 236 10.67 -14.54 23.16
C LEU A 236 10.98 -13.79 21.86
N THR A 237 9.97 -13.59 21.00
CA THR A 237 10.15 -12.86 19.73
C THR A 237 10.36 -11.38 19.99
N TYR A 238 9.56 -10.77 20.85
CA TYR A 238 9.78 -9.36 21.22
C TYR A 238 11.08 -9.16 22.02
N GLN A 239 11.42 -10.09 22.92
CA GLN A 239 12.70 -10.03 23.64
C GLN A 239 13.88 -10.07 22.67
N PHE A 240 13.84 -10.97 21.69
CA PHE A 240 14.85 -11.03 20.64
C PHE A 240 14.93 -9.72 19.85
N LEU A 241 13.78 -9.17 19.42
CA LEU A 241 13.72 -7.87 18.73
C LEU A 241 14.43 -6.76 19.52
N PHE A 242 14.11 -6.59 20.80
CA PHE A 242 14.70 -5.52 21.60
C PHE A 242 16.16 -5.77 21.93
N HIS A 243 16.55 -7.02 22.16
CA HIS A 243 17.95 -7.38 22.40
C HIS A 243 18.83 -7.06 21.19
N GLU A 244 18.38 -7.37 19.98
CA GLU A 244 19.08 -7.03 18.75
C GLU A 244 19.18 -5.51 18.57
N LEU A 245 18.08 -4.77 18.76
CA LEU A 245 18.09 -3.30 18.65
C LEU A 245 19.03 -2.63 19.68
N LYS A 246 19.04 -3.11 20.93
CA LYS A 246 19.98 -2.62 21.95
C LYS A 246 21.42 -2.96 21.61
N SER A 247 21.68 -4.15 21.06
CA SER A 247 23.02 -4.54 20.61
C SER A 247 23.51 -3.62 19.49
N ILE A 248 22.65 -3.27 18.54
CA ILE A 248 22.94 -2.29 17.49
C ILE A 248 23.19 -0.91 18.08
N ALA A 249 22.39 -0.46 19.05
CA ALA A 249 22.61 0.82 19.72
C ALA A 249 24.00 0.91 20.37
N ILE A 250 24.41 -0.14 21.10
CA ILE A 250 25.74 -0.24 21.71
C ILE A 250 26.84 -0.16 20.65
N GLN A 251 26.70 -0.88 19.53
CA GLN A 251 27.66 -0.83 18.41
C GLN A 251 27.76 0.57 17.80
N MET A 252 26.65 1.31 17.74
CA MET A 252 26.59 2.69 17.29
C MET A 252 27.03 3.71 18.35
N LYS A 253 27.44 3.25 19.55
CA LYS A 253 27.79 4.10 20.71
C LYS A 253 26.65 5.03 21.14
N LEU A 254 25.42 4.52 21.03
CA LEU A 254 24.21 5.18 21.48
C LEU A 254 23.56 4.35 22.59
N ASP A 255 22.77 5.01 23.42
CA ASP A 255 21.95 4.34 24.42
C ASP A 255 20.51 4.25 23.89
N PHE A 256 19.90 3.07 23.98
CA PHE A 256 18.50 2.89 23.61
C PHE A 256 17.64 2.83 24.88
N ALA A 257 17.40 4.00 25.46
CA ALA A 257 16.70 4.18 26.72
C ALA A 257 15.56 5.22 26.59
N PRO A 258 14.46 4.88 25.90
CA PRO A 258 13.31 5.78 25.82
C PRO A 258 12.72 6.03 27.21
N LYS A 259 12.23 7.24 27.46
CA LYS A 259 11.49 7.60 28.67
C LYS A 259 10.04 7.13 28.61
N ILE A 260 9.44 7.16 27.42
CA ILE A 260 8.05 6.78 27.20
C ILE A 260 7.98 5.76 26.06
N VAL A 261 7.33 4.63 26.33
CA VAL A 261 7.05 3.61 25.31
C VAL A 261 5.54 3.53 25.10
N MET A 262 5.12 3.84 23.88
CA MET A 262 3.73 3.78 23.47
C MET A 262 3.46 2.54 22.63
N SER A 263 2.50 1.70 23.01
CA SER A 263 2.13 0.51 22.22
C SER A 263 0.65 0.15 22.35
N ASP A 264 0.27 -0.95 21.71
CA ASP A 264 -1.03 -1.57 21.93
C ASP A 264 -1.13 -2.27 23.27
N PHE A 265 -2.38 -2.48 23.68
CA PHE A 265 -2.75 -3.33 24.81
C PHE A 265 -2.60 -4.81 24.49
N GLU A 266 -1.39 -5.19 24.07
CA GLU A 266 -0.97 -6.57 23.94
C GLU A 266 -0.22 -6.99 25.21
N PRO A 267 -0.80 -7.84 26.07
CA PRO A 267 -0.21 -8.17 27.38
C PRO A 267 1.21 -8.73 27.30
N VAL A 268 1.49 -9.50 26.24
CA VAL A 268 2.81 -10.07 25.99
C VAL A 268 3.83 -8.97 25.73
N LEU A 269 3.53 -8.03 24.82
CA LEU A 269 4.39 -6.89 24.51
C LEU A 269 4.60 -5.99 25.74
N MET A 270 3.52 -5.68 26.47
CA MET A 270 3.60 -4.87 27.69
C MET A 270 4.55 -5.51 28.73
N GLY A 271 4.42 -6.82 28.93
CA GLY A 271 5.31 -7.56 29.82
C GLY A 271 6.77 -7.50 29.39
N VAL A 272 7.04 -7.59 28.08
CA VAL A 272 8.41 -7.48 27.54
C VAL A 272 8.95 -6.06 27.66
N VAL A 273 8.16 -5.04 27.32
CA VAL A 273 8.57 -3.64 27.46
C VAL A 273 8.92 -3.32 28.91
N LYS A 274 8.15 -3.80 29.88
CA LYS A 274 8.46 -3.62 31.31
C LYS A 274 9.79 -4.25 31.72
N THR A 275 10.15 -5.39 31.13
CA THR A 275 11.44 -6.05 31.40
C THR A 275 12.60 -5.41 30.65
N GLU A 276 12.38 -5.00 29.40
CA GLU A 276 13.44 -4.46 28.53
C GLU A 276 13.71 -2.98 28.79
N PHE A 277 12.69 -2.21 29.13
CA PHE A 277 12.78 -0.76 29.38
C PHE A 277 12.18 -0.45 30.75
N SER A 278 12.81 -0.97 31.81
CA SER A 278 12.30 -0.89 33.18
C SER A 278 12.15 0.55 33.72
N ALA A 279 12.97 1.48 33.21
CA ALA A 279 12.90 2.91 33.55
C ALA A 279 11.86 3.68 32.72
N ALA A 280 11.32 3.09 31.66
CA ALA A 280 10.37 3.76 30.78
C ALA A 280 8.94 3.67 31.34
N THR A 281 8.20 4.77 31.21
CA THR A 281 6.76 4.74 31.39
C THR A 281 6.13 4.09 30.17
N HIS A 282 5.48 2.95 30.38
CA HIS A 282 4.62 2.37 29.35
C HIS A 282 3.28 3.10 29.35
N SER A 283 2.95 3.72 28.22
CA SER A 283 1.67 4.37 28.01
C SER A 283 0.98 3.72 26.83
N SER A 284 -0.31 3.56 26.92
CA SER A 284 -1.11 3.04 25.84
C SER A 284 -1.54 4.15 24.91
N CYS A 285 -1.71 3.82 23.63
CA CYS A 285 -2.16 4.81 22.68
C CYS A 285 -3.65 5.15 22.89
N TYR A 286 -3.95 6.43 23.15
CA TYR A 286 -5.32 6.96 23.28
C TYR A 286 -6.21 6.54 22.10
N PHE A 287 -5.67 6.50 20.88
CA PHE A 287 -6.37 5.97 19.71
C PHE A 287 -6.93 4.56 19.94
N HIS A 288 -6.13 3.64 20.49
CA HIS A 288 -6.59 2.28 20.73
C HIS A 288 -7.53 2.14 21.90
N PHE A 289 -7.38 2.99 22.92
CA PHE A 289 -8.38 3.14 23.96
C PHE A 289 -9.73 3.57 23.35
N THR A 290 -9.77 4.66 22.57
CA THR A 290 -11.00 5.14 21.92
C THR A 290 -11.57 4.12 20.94
N GLN A 291 -10.74 3.40 20.19
CA GLN A 291 -11.17 2.35 19.27
C GLN A 291 -11.75 1.15 20.01
N ALA A 292 -11.16 0.74 21.14
CA ALA A 292 -11.69 -0.32 21.99
C ALA A 292 -13.05 0.08 22.58
N MET A 293 -13.17 1.32 23.08
CA MET A 293 -14.44 1.88 23.55
C MET A 293 -15.49 1.94 22.43
N TYR A 294 -15.12 2.42 21.25
CA TYR A 294 -16.02 2.49 20.10
C TYR A 294 -16.49 1.09 19.65
N ARG A 295 -15.60 0.09 19.64
CA ARG A 295 -15.99 -1.32 19.37
C ARG A 295 -16.94 -1.88 20.44
N ASN A 296 -16.77 -1.51 21.71
CA ASN A 296 -17.72 -1.87 22.77
C ASN A 296 -19.10 -1.24 22.51
N ILE A 297 -19.15 0.06 22.19
CA ILE A 297 -20.37 0.78 21.81
C ILE A 297 -21.07 0.12 20.61
N GLN A 298 -20.30 -0.28 19.59
CA GLN A 298 -20.81 -1.03 18.42
C GLN A 298 -21.43 -2.37 18.82
N ARG A 299 -20.72 -3.17 19.62
CA ARG A 299 -21.21 -4.50 20.07
C ARG A 299 -22.49 -4.42 20.87
N LEU A 300 -22.65 -3.38 21.68
CA LEU A 300 -23.86 -3.15 22.47
C LEU A 300 -25.02 -2.61 21.63
N GLY A 301 -24.80 -2.33 20.34
CA GLY A 301 -25.81 -1.74 19.46
C GLY A 301 -26.21 -0.35 19.90
N LEU A 302 -25.26 0.43 20.44
CA LEU A 302 -25.44 1.83 20.82
C LEU A 302 -25.19 2.78 19.65
N CYS A 303 -24.57 2.32 18.55
CA CYS A 303 -24.23 3.19 17.40
C CYS A 303 -25.43 3.84 16.71
N THR A 304 -26.56 3.15 16.63
CA THR A 304 -27.80 3.73 16.07
C THR A 304 -28.35 4.83 16.97
N ILE A 305 -28.21 4.69 18.29
CA ILE A 305 -28.72 5.63 19.28
C ILE A 305 -27.75 6.83 19.44
N TYR A 306 -26.45 6.58 19.36
CA TYR A 306 -25.37 7.59 19.48
C TYR A 306 -25.53 8.78 18.51
N ASN A 307 -26.14 8.57 17.34
CA ASN A 307 -26.33 9.63 16.35
C ASN A 307 -27.60 10.47 16.58
N HIS A 308 -28.56 9.97 17.37
CA HIS A 308 -29.89 10.58 17.53
C HIS A 308 -30.20 11.00 18.96
N ASP A 309 -29.43 10.52 19.94
CA ASP A 309 -29.61 10.78 21.36
C ASP A 309 -28.39 11.54 21.91
N GLY A 310 -28.63 12.77 22.38
CA GLY A 310 -27.59 13.65 22.92
C GLY A 310 -26.96 13.13 24.20
N ASP A 311 -27.74 12.45 25.04
CA ASP A 311 -27.30 11.96 26.34
C ASP A 311 -26.40 10.73 26.17
N VAL A 312 -26.78 9.80 25.29
CA VAL A 312 -25.94 8.66 24.93
C VAL A 312 -24.63 9.11 24.27
N LYS A 313 -24.71 10.15 23.41
CA LYS A 313 -23.52 10.74 22.78
C LYS A 313 -22.59 11.37 23.81
N ASN A 314 -23.12 12.16 24.73
CA ASN A 314 -22.35 12.80 25.80
C ASN A 314 -21.73 11.77 26.74
N PHE A 315 -22.50 10.78 27.18
CA PHE A 315 -22.02 9.65 27.98
C PHE A 315 -20.79 8.97 27.36
N CYS A 316 -20.90 8.55 26.10
CA CYS A 316 -19.80 7.89 25.41
C CYS A 316 -18.58 8.82 25.25
N ARG A 317 -18.79 10.12 25.01
CA ARG A 317 -17.69 11.10 24.89
C ARG A 317 -17.01 11.36 26.23
N GLN A 318 -17.76 11.46 27.32
CA GLN A 318 -17.22 11.64 28.67
C GLN A 318 -16.36 10.44 29.08
N LEU A 319 -16.83 9.21 28.88
CA LEU A 319 -16.02 8.01 29.10
C LEU A 319 -14.74 7.99 28.24
N MET A 320 -14.84 8.40 26.97
CA MET A 320 -13.68 8.49 26.09
C MET A 320 -12.73 9.65 26.43
N ALA A 321 -13.16 10.61 27.26
CA ALA A 321 -12.38 11.78 27.66
C ALA A 321 -11.63 11.58 28.98
N LEU A 322 -12.02 10.59 29.82
CA LEU A 322 -11.34 10.30 31.09
C LEU A 322 -9.81 10.22 30.99
N PRO A 323 -9.20 9.54 29.99
CA PRO A 323 -7.75 9.52 29.82
C PRO A 323 -7.06 10.89 29.71
N LEU A 324 -7.81 11.94 29.37
CA LEU A 324 -7.29 13.29 29.16
C LEU A 324 -7.17 14.08 30.47
N LEU A 325 -7.76 13.59 31.56
CA LEU A 325 -7.72 14.21 32.88
C LEU A 325 -6.42 13.85 33.61
N PRO A 326 -5.95 14.70 34.55
CA PRO A 326 -4.87 14.32 35.46
C PRO A 326 -5.18 12.98 36.14
N GLU A 327 -4.17 12.11 36.27
CA GLU A 327 -4.36 10.76 36.84
C GLU A 327 -5.11 10.72 38.18
N PRO A 328 -4.85 11.63 39.15
CA PRO A 328 -5.58 11.63 40.42
C PRO A 328 -7.07 11.90 40.28
N ASP A 329 -7.50 12.63 39.24
CA ASP A 329 -8.87 13.08 39.09
C ASP A 329 -9.76 12.06 38.33
N ILE A 330 -9.14 11.04 37.72
CA ILE A 330 -9.82 10.12 36.78
C ILE A 330 -10.86 9.26 37.49
N GLU A 331 -10.51 8.68 38.64
CA GLU A 331 -11.39 7.76 39.38
C GLU A 331 -12.57 8.51 39.99
N ASP A 332 -12.30 9.66 40.63
CA ASP A 332 -13.35 10.53 41.19
C ASP A 332 -14.31 11.04 40.11
N THR A 333 -13.79 11.49 38.96
CA THR A 333 -14.63 11.94 37.83
C THR A 333 -15.47 10.80 37.24
N TYR A 334 -14.93 9.58 37.22
CA TYR A 334 -15.68 8.41 36.78
C TYR A 334 -16.84 8.10 37.74
N ASP A 335 -16.60 8.13 39.05
CA ASP A 335 -17.63 7.87 40.06
C ASP A 335 -18.72 8.95 40.06
N GLU A 336 -18.36 10.22 39.85
CA GLU A 336 -19.32 11.30 39.59
C GLU A 336 -20.17 11.02 38.34
N LEU A 337 -19.54 10.67 37.21
CA LEU A 337 -20.24 10.33 35.99
C LEU A 337 -21.23 9.17 36.18
N VAL A 338 -20.83 8.13 36.91
CA VAL A 338 -21.72 6.98 37.21
C VAL A 338 -22.89 7.40 38.10
N ARG A 339 -22.64 8.24 39.12
CA ARG A 339 -23.69 8.76 40.02
C ARG A 339 -24.70 9.62 39.27
N ASP A 340 -24.25 10.55 38.45
CA ASP A 340 -25.12 11.48 37.70
C ASP A 340 -26.00 10.75 36.69
N LEU A 341 -25.49 9.65 36.12
CA LEU A 341 -26.22 8.85 35.13
C LEU A 341 -27.10 7.76 35.76
N SER A 342 -26.96 7.48 37.05
CA SER A 342 -27.57 6.33 37.73
C SER A 342 -29.09 6.23 37.58
N THR A 343 -29.79 7.35 37.38
CA THR A 343 -31.25 7.40 37.20
C THR A 343 -31.72 7.19 35.75
N ASN A 344 -30.87 7.43 34.74
CA ASN A 344 -31.24 7.44 33.32
C ASN A 344 -30.47 6.41 32.45
N LEU A 345 -29.65 5.53 33.05
CA LEU A 345 -28.87 4.55 32.30
C LEU A 345 -29.73 3.42 31.70
N SER A 346 -29.77 3.36 30.38
CA SER A 346 -30.25 2.17 29.67
C SER A 346 -29.39 0.95 30.02
N LYS A 347 -29.98 -0.26 29.92
CA LYS A 347 -29.26 -1.53 30.14
C LYS A 347 -27.95 -1.63 29.33
N LYS A 348 -27.96 -1.10 28.10
CA LYS A 348 -26.78 -1.08 27.23
C LYS A 348 -25.67 -0.17 27.76
N MET A 349 -26.00 0.98 28.34
CA MET A 349 -25.00 1.88 28.92
C MET A 349 -24.37 1.30 30.19
N LYS A 350 -25.17 0.61 31.03
CA LYS A 350 -24.66 -0.13 32.20
C LYS A 350 -23.61 -1.17 31.81
N HIS A 351 -23.89 -1.99 30.79
CA HIS A 351 -22.91 -2.95 30.28
C HIS A 351 -21.64 -2.29 29.71
N SER A 352 -21.73 -1.04 29.21
CA SER A 352 -20.55 -0.30 28.75
C SER A 352 -19.68 0.17 29.92
N LEU A 353 -20.30 0.59 31.04
CA LEU A 353 -19.61 0.92 32.29
C LEU A 353 -18.95 -0.30 32.92
N GLU A 354 -19.65 -1.44 32.99
CA GLU A 354 -19.09 -2.72 33.46
C GLU A 354 -17.86 -3.11 32.64
N TYR A 355 -17.96 -3.03 31.30
CA TYR A 355 -16.81 -3.24 30.43
C TYR A 355 -15.66 -2.27 30.74
N PHE A 356 -15.96 -1.00 30.98
CA PHE A 356 -14.95 0.01 31.29
C PHE A 356 -14.22 -0.34 32.60
N GLN A 357 -14.95 -0.64 33.67
CA GLN A 357 -14.39 -1.02 34.96
C GLN A 357 -13.53 -2.27 34.86
N GLU A 358 -14.06 -3.34 34.27
CA GLU A 358 -13.34 -4.60 34.15
C GLU A 358 -12.09 -4.49 33.27
N ARG A 359 -12.13 -3.64 32.24
CA ARG A 359 -11.05 -3.54 31.27
C ARG A 359 -9.99 -2.52 31.66
N TRP A 360 -10.41 -1.36 32.15
CA TRP A 360 -9.53 -0.20 32.34
C TRP A 360 -9.19 0.09 33.78
N PHE A 361 -10.07 -0.19 34.75
CA PHE A 361 -9.72 -0.03 36.17
C PHE A 361 -9.17 -1.32 36.78
N ALA A 362 -9.78 -2.47 36.50
CA ALA A 362 -9.38 -3.73 37.14
C ALA A 362 -8.11 -4.38 36.55
N LYS A 363 -7.85 -4.19 35.24
CA LYS A 363 -6.79 -4.92 34.52
C LYS A 363 -5.58 -4.07 34.14
N VAL A 364 -5.69 -2.75 34.19
CA VAL A 364 -4.67 -1.82 33.70
C VAL A 364 -4.53 -0.66 34.69
N PRO A 365 -3.34 -0.33 35.20
CA PRO A 365 -3.14 0.87 36.01
C PRO A 365 -3.52 2.15 35.26
N VAL A 366 -4.12 3.12 35.96
CA VAL A 366 -4.56 4.39 35.37
C VAL A 366 -3.42 5.13 34.66
N SER A 367 -2.24 5.23 35.28
CA SER A 367 -1.01 5.73 34.65
C SER A 367 -0.68 5.17 33.26
N GLN A 368 -1.11 3.94 32.93
CA GLN A 368 -0.83 3.33 31.64
C GLN A 368 -1.83 3.73 30.56
N TRP A 369 -3.01 4.24 30.90
CA TRP A 369 -4.01 4.68 29.92
C TRP A 369 -4.40 6.15 30.06
N CYS A 370 -3.92 6.82 31.11
CA CYS A 370 -3.85 8.26 31.18
C CYS A 370 -2.87 8.80 30.13
N VAL A 371 -3.33 9.79 29.38
CA VAL A 371 -2.56 10.50 28.37
C VAL A 371 -2.50 11.99 28.66
N HIS A 372 -2.90 12.41 29.87
CA HIS A 372 -2.75 13.78 30.32
C HIS A 372 -1.27 14.21 30.26
N GLY A 373 -1.03 15.46 29.85
CA GLY A 373 0.34 15.95 29.62
C GLY A 373 1.05 15.41 28.37
N LEU A 374 0.56 14.36 27.69
CA LEU A 374 1.12 13.93 26.41
C LEU A 374 0.74 14.90 25.28
N GLY A 375 1.68 15.17 24.37
CA GLY A 375 1.48 16.07 23.23
C GLY A 375 0.32 15.63 22.32
N ALA A 376 -0.35 16.59 21.67
CA ALA A 376 -1.61 16.36 20.93
C ALA A 376 -1.50 15.26 19.85
N ARG A 377 -0.32 15.12 19.23
CA ARG A 377 -0.05 14.05 18.28
C ARG A 377 0.47 12.77 18.90
N ALA A 378 1.07 12.74 20.09
CA ALA A 378 1.30 11.47 20.81
C ALA A 378 -0.05 10.78 21.12
N LYS A 379 -1.07 11.59 21.46
CA LYS A 379 -2.46 11.15 21.62
C LYS A 379 -3.09 10.62 20.32
N GLN A 380 -2.68 11.14 19.16
CA GLN A 380 -3.21 10.78 17.82
C GLN A 380 -2.25 9.92 16.98
N ALA A 381 -1.05 9.57 17.46
CA ALA A 381 0.08 9.19 16.59
C ALA A 381 -0.18 7.92 15.78
N LYS A 382 -1.03 7.02 16.29
CA LYS A 382 -1.46 5.85 15.53
C LYS A 382 -2.45 6.16 14.42
N THR A 383 -3.26 7.21 14.54
CA THR A 383 -4.16 7.63 13.47
C THR A 383 -3.37 8.12 12.25
N ILE A 384 -2.23 8.81 12.41
CA ILE A 384 -1.45 9.28 11.25
C ILE A 384 -0.57 8.15 10.68
N ALA A 385 -0.02 7.29 11.53
CA ALA A 385 0.82 6.16 11.11
C ALA A 385 0.04 5.05 10.38
N ILE A 386 -1.23 4.83 10.73
CA ILE A 386 -2.09 3.78 10.15
C ILE A 386 -3.02 4.31 9.04
N GLN A 387 -3.50 5.56 9.13
CA GLN A 387 -4.48 6.09 8.17
C GLN A 387 -3.85 6.54 6.84
N ARG A 388 -2.53 6.79 6.81
CA ARG A 388 -1.79 6.78 5.54
C ARG A 388 -1.53 5.32 5.18
N ARG A 389 -2.51 4.73 4.47
CA ARG A 389 -2.38 3.45 3.76
C ARG A 389 -0.94 3.27 3.29
N ILE A 390 -0.45 2.04 3.32
CA ILE A 390 0.85 1.66 2.76
C ILE A 390 1.05 2.17 1.31
N ASP A 391 -0.05 2.46 0.60
CA ASP A 391 -0.10 3.10 -0.72
C ASP A 391 0.30 4.59 -0.76
N CYS A 392 0.27 5.31 0.37
CA CYS A 392 0.62 6.73 0.53
C CYS A 392 1.91 6.96 1.32
N LEU A 393 2.67 5.90 1.64
CA LEU A 393 3.98 6.03 2.28
C LEU A 393 4.96 6.65 1.29
N ASP A 394 5.60 7.75 1.68
CA ASP A 394 6.58 8.46 0.86
C ASP A 394 7.74 7.50 0.51
N LYS A 395 7.86 7.12 -0.77
CA LYS A 395 8.83 6.14 -1.30
C LYS A 395 10.26 6.35 -0.78
N ARG A 396 10.59 7.60 -0.42
CA ARG A 396 11.91 8.00 0.10
C ARG A 396 12.37 7.26 1.36
N TYR A 397 11.47 6.68 2.16
CA TYR A 397 11.82 6.07 3.47
C TYR A 397 11.52 4.57 3.61
N TYR A 398 10.80 3.95 2.67
CA TYR A 398 10.15 2.65 2.89
C TYR A 398 10.35 1.61 1.77
N ASP A 399 11.09 1.94 0.71
CA ASP A 399 11.13 1.10 -0.49
C ASP A 399 11.63 -0.32 -0.23
N GLY A 400 12.59 -0.55 0.70
CA GLY A 400 13.05 -1.90 1.04
C GLY A 400 11.94 -2.79 1.61
N LEU A 401 11.25 -2.37 2.66
CA LEU A 401 10.14 -3.13 3.25
C LEU A 401 8.98 -3.28 2.26
N ILE A 402 8.63 -2.22 1.54
CA ILE A 402 7.54 -2.25 0.56
C ILE A 402 7.87 -3.21 -0.58
N ASN A 403 9.13 -3.24 -1.06
CA ASN A 403 9.55 -4.14 -2.12
C ASN A 403 9.61 -5.59 -1.62
N VAL A 404 10.08 -5.85 -0.40
CA VAL A 404 9.99 -7.19 0.22
C VAL A 404 8.52 -7.60 0.38
N MET A 405 7.66 -6.73 0.89
CA MET A 405 6.23 -7.02 1.02
C MET A 405 5.55 -7.24 -0.34
N LYS A 406 5.94 -6.51 -1.40
CA LYS A 406 5.47 -6.73 -2.78
C LYS A 406 6.04 -7.98 -3.43
N TYR A 407 7.23 -8.42 -3.00
CA TYR A 407 7.81 -9.69 -3.42
C TYR A 407 7.11 -10.87 -2.74
N LEU A 408 6.63 -10.66 -1.51
CA LEU A 408 5.98 -11.68 -0.68
C LEU A 408 4.43 -11.69 -0.75
N ASN A 409 3.81 -10.78 -1.51
CA ASN A 409 2.35 -10.67 -1.75
C ASN A 409 2.06 -10.64 -3.25
#